data_AF-A0A7S1VQH0-F1
#
_entry.id   AF-A0A7S1VQH0-F1
#
_cell.length_a   1.000
_cell.length_b   1.000
_cell.length_c   1.000
_cell.angle_alpha   90.00
_cell.angle_beta   90.00
_cell.angle_gamma   90.00
#
_symmetry.space_group_name_H-M   'P 1'
#
loop_
_entity.id
_entity.type
_entity.pdbx_description
1 polymer ?
#
loop_
_entity_poly.entity_id
_entity_poly.type
_entity_poly.pdbx_seq_one_letter_code
_entity_poly.pdbx_strand_id
1 'polypeptide(L)'
;WILRGRVKYSLFERTSSSYLGKVIKLFRSHDIVIRNNEMKGQLETAINIGGGLDTASEASKTVNRSYNIDIYHNIITRTGGSREDHGIYAIAFKDLLIYNNTISGWSPTGAGGAVKARNGEDIRIKKNAFKDSGVLLYVYNSKHPKYLKDVVIQGNTMTISGSNSAVKARGVSYWSDFDGAEEKDFFIEYNVINNGCIKLDFNKIDVPAVNGAVRNNQCPIINLKSGITNSGNTN
;
A
#
# COMPACT_ATOMS: atom_id res chain seq x y z
N TRP A 1 16.54 -20.01 -0.59
CA TRP A 1 17.03 -19.20 -1.71
C TRP A 1 16.81 -17.74 -1.38
N ILE A 2 17.91 -16.98 -1.25
CA ILE A 2 17.88 -15.55 -0.99
C ILE A 2 18.09 -14.86 -2.34
N LEU A 3 17.11 -14.07 -2.78
CA LEU A 3 17.24 -13.27 -4.00
C LEU A 3 17.62 -11.85 -3.63
N ARG A 4 18.75 -11.37 -4.20
CA ARG A 4 19.15 -9.98 -4.28
C ARG A 4 19.24 -9.61 -5.75
N GLY A 5 18.92 -8.38 -6.14
CA GLY A 5 18.93 -8.04 -7.57
C GLY A 5 18.21 -6.75 -7.93
N ARG A 6 18.28 -6.44 -9.22
CA ARG A 6 17.67 -5.23 -9.80
C ARG A 6 16.86 -5.63 -11.03
N VAL A 7 15.61 -5.15 -11.12
CA VAL A 7 14.77 -5.26 -12.32
C VAL A 7 14.57 -3.85 -12.88
N LYS A 8 15.07 -3.61 -14.09
CA LYS A 8 15.06 -2.26 -14.68
C LYS A 8 14.88 -2.26 -16.20
N TYR A 9 14.25 -1.21 -16.71
CA TYR A 9 14.11 -0.93 -18.16
C TYR A 9 13.48 -2.09 -18.94
N SER A 10 12.50 -2.76 -18.32
CA SER A 10 11.80 -3.90 -18.89
C SER A 10 10.35 -3.54 -19.20
N LEU A 11 9.83 -4.09 -20.29
CA LEU A 11 8.39 -4.13 -20.58
C LEU A 11 7.87 -5.52 -20.20
N PHE A 12 6.88 -5.55 -19.33
CA PHE A 12 6.14 -6.74 -18.98
C PHE A 12 4.69 -6.57 -19.44
N GLU A 13 4.24 -7.43 -20.35
CA GLU A 13 2.88 -7.39 -20.87
C GLU A 13 2.19 -8.74 -20.65
N ARG A 14 0.98 -8.68 -20.09
CA ARG A 14 0.14 -9.85 -19.88
C ARG A 14 -1.18 -9.72 -20.60
N THR A 15 -1.39 -10.58 -21.61
CA THR A 15 -2.58 -10.56 -22.47
C THR A 15 -3.67 -11.56 -22.04
N SER A 16 -3.42 -12.45 -21.08
CA SER A 16 -4.35 -13.51 -20.67
C SER A 16 -4.88 -13.39 -19.22
N SER A 17 -6.14 -13.79 -19.05
CA SER A 17 -6.98 -13.58 -17.85
C SER A 17 -6.77 -14.59 -16.72
N SER A 18 -5.69 -15.37 -16.74
CA SER A 18 -5.55 -16.47 -15.76
C SER A 18 -5.47 -15.97 -14.31
N TYR A 19 -5.90 -16.81 -13.38
CA TYR A 19 -6.21 -16.50 -11.97
C TYR A 19 -5.06 -15.93 -11.11
N LEU A 20 -3.81 -15.93 -11.60
CA LEU A 20 -2.60 -15.54 -10.86
C LEU A 20 -1.83 -14.45 -11.60
N GLY A 21 -2.51 -13.34 -11.88
CA GLY A 21 -2.05 -12.17 -12.63
C GLY A 21 -0.85 -11.41 -12.07
N LYS A 22 0.30 -12.05 -11.80
CA LYS A 22 1.48 -11.46 -11.15
C LYS A 22 2.65 -11.27 -12.11
N VAL A 23 3.23 -10.06 -12.14
CA VAL A 23 4.45 -9.78 -12.94
C VAL A 23 5.70 -10.11 -12.13
N ILE A 24 5.88 -9.45 -10.99
CA ILE A 24 7.00 -9.67 -10.08
C ILE A 24 6.47 -10.22 -8.77
N LYS A 25 7.02 -11.36 -8.33
CA LYS A 25 6.73 -11.96 -7.03
C LYS A 25 8.02 -12.07 -6.24
N LEU A 26 8.08 -11.36 -5.13
CA LEU A 26 9.15 -11.40 -4.15
C LEU A 26 8.65 -12.15 -2.92
N PHE A 27 9.46 -13.09 -2.42
CA PHE A 27 9.16 -13.80 -1.19
C PHE A 27 10.42 -13.92 -0.35
N ARG A 28 10.36 -13.41 0.89
CA ARG A 28 11.51 -13.34 1.82
C ARG A 28 12.75 -12.79 1.10
N SER A 29 12.56 -11.75 0.28
CA SER A 29 13.57 -11.16 -0.59
C SER A 29 14.08 -9.87 0.03
N HIS A 30 15.31 -9.48 -0.29
CA HIS A 30 15.85 -8.23 0.24
C HIS A 30 16.86 -7.59 -0.69
N ASP A 31 17.11 -6.30 -0.46
CA ASP A 31 18.00 -5.47 -1.28
C ASP A 31 17.60 -5.51 -2.76
N ILE A 32 16.30 -5.36 -3.02
CA ILE A 32 15.73 -5.40 -4.37
C ILE A 32 15.36 -3.99 -4.82
N VAL A 33 15.74 -3.66 -6.05
CA VAL A 33 15.30 -2.43 -6.72
C VAL A 33 14.51 -2.77 -7.99
N ILE A 34 13.26 -2.31 -8.06
CA ILE A 34 12.39 -2.41 -9.24
C ILE A 34 12.15 -0.99 -9.76
N ARG A 35 12.74 -0.66 -10.92
CA ARG A 35 12.67 0.71 -11.43
C ARG A 35 12.58 0.88 -12.93
N ASN A 36 11.96 1.95 -13.39
CA ASN A 36 11.90 2.30 -14.82
C ASN A 36 11.33 1.14 -15.68
N ASN A 37 10.31 0.43 -15.19
CA ASN A 37 9.65 -0.63 -15.94
C ASN A 37 8.24 -0.20 -16.35
N GLU A 38 7.75 -0.77 -17.43
CA GLU A 38 6.34 -0.72 -17.81
C GLU A 38 5.72 -2.10 -17.56
N MET A 39 4.63 -2.16 -16.79
CA MET A 39 3.90 -3.38 -16.48
C MET A 39 2.45 -3.16 -16.86
N LYS A 40 1.94 -3.91 -17.85
CA LYS A 40 0.57 -3.73 -18.32
C LYS A 40 -0.19 -5.01 -18.61
N GLY A 41 -1.51 -4.92 -18.56
CA GLY A 41 -2.43 -5.94 -19.06
C GLY A 41 -3.42 -6.45 -18.02
N GLN A 42 -3.84 -7.70 -18.16
CA GLN A 42 -4.82 -8.34 -17.27
C GLN A 42 -4.15 -8.83 -15.97
N LEU A 43 -3.90 -7.91 -15.04
CA LEU A 43 -3.04 -8.11 -13.86
C LEU A 43 -3.81 -8.17 -12.54
N GLU A 44 -3.85 -9.32 -11.87
CA GLU A 44 -4.32 -9.40 -10.46
C GLU A 44 -3.49 -8.48 -9.56
N THR A 45 -2.16 -8.53 -9.71
CA THR A 45 -1.18 -7.71 -8.99
C THR A 45 0.04 -7.49 -9.85
N ALA A 46 0.57 -6.29 -9.98
CA ALA A 46 1.81 -6.12 -10.74
C ALA A 46 3.02 -6.60 -9.92
N ILE A 47 3.16 -6.08 -8.70
CA ILE A 47 4.29 -6.41 -7.81
C ILE A 47 3.74 -6.97 -6.50
N ASN A 48 4.08 -8.22 -6.20
CA ASN A 48 3.66 -8.93 -5.00
C ASN A 48 4.88 -9.17 -4.10
N ILE A 49 4.87 -8.59 -2.91
CA ILE A 49 5.94 -8.67 -1.91
C ILE A 49 5.39 -9.44 -0.71
N GLY A 50 5.99 -10.57 -0.40
CA GLY A 50 5.62 -11.40 0.74
C GLY A 50 6.78 -11.65 1.68
N GLY A 51 6.62 -11.38 2.96
CA GLY A 51 7.35 -12.06 4.03
C GLY A 51 6.75 -13.43 4.35
N GLY A 52 7.49 -14.23 5.11
CA GLY A 52 7.03 -15.44 5.78
C GLY A 52 5.85 -15.16 6.70
N LEU A 53 4.73 -15.78 6.38
CA LEU A 53 3.52 -15.82 7.19
C LEU A 53 3.65 -16.95 8.22
N ASP A 54 4.70 -16.95 9.04
CA ASP A 54 4.85 -18.03 10.03
C ASP A 54 3.83 -17.82 11.16
N THR A 55 3.01 -18.84 11.37
CA THR A 55 1.97 -18.91 12.40
C THR A 55 2.51 -19.30 13.78
N ALA A 56 3.85 -19.31 14.01
CA ALA A 56 4.41 -19.77 15.27
C ALA A 56 5.77 -19.15 15.65
N SER A 57 5.80 -18.64 16.89
CA SER A 57 6.93 -18.22 17.74
C SER A 57 7.73 -16.98 17.35
N GLU A 58 7.84 -16.08 18.34
CA GLU A 58 8.45 -14.76 18.29
C GLU A 58 9.98 -14.73 18.11
N ALA A 59 10.65 -15.87 17.96
CA ALA A 59 12.10 -15.97 18.12
C ALA A 59 12.95 -15.85 16.83
N SER A 60 12.34 -15.83 15.63
CA SER A 60 13.07 -15.74 14.33
C SER A 60 12.80 -14.45 13.52
N LYS A 61 12.42 -13.36 14.21
CA LYS A 61 11.83 -12.11 13.69
C LYS A 61 12.55 -11.40 12.52
N THR A 62 13.82 -11.68 12.24
CA THR A 62 14.58 -11.05 11.14
C THR A 62 14.60 -11.84 9.82
N VAL A 63 14.33 -13.15 9.82
CA VAL A 63 14.56 -13.99 8.62
C VAL A 63 13.30 -14.16 7.75
N ASN A 64 12.14 -13.71 8.24
CA ASN A 64 10.85 -13.92 7.58
C ASN A 64 10.22 -12.66 6.98
N ARG A 65 10.93 -11.54 6.82
CA ARG A 65 10.39 -10.37 6.12
C ARG A 65 11.01 -10.23 4.74
N SER A 66 10.28 -9.62 3.82
CA SER A 66 10.96 -8.96 2.70
C SER A 66 11.41 -7.58 3.18
N TYR A 67 12.67 -7.21 2.98
CA TYR A 67 13.20 -5.96 3.52
C TYR A 67 14.11 -5.21 2.58
N ASN A 68 14.20 -3.88 2.75
CA ASN A 68 15.00 -3.00 1.89
C ASN A 68 14.64 -3.18 0.40
N ILE A 69 13.40 -2.85 0.08
CA ILE A 69 12.84 -2.99 -1.27
C ILE A 69 12.45 -1.60 -1.79
N ASP A 70 13.03 -1.22 -2.92
CA ASP A 70 12.74 0.04 -3.59
C ASP A 70 11.96 -0.19 -4.88
N ILE A 71 10.83 0.48 -5.03
CA ILE A 71 9.98 0.46 -6.23
C ILE A 71 9.79 1.90 -6.70
N TYR A 72 10.43 2.28 -7.81
CA TYR A 72 10.32 3.66 -8.28
C TYR A 72 10.35 3.87 -9.79
N HIS A 73 9.69 4.92 -10.28
CA HIS A 73 9.63 5.27 -11.71
C HIS A 73 9.03 4.17 -12.60
N ASN A 74 8.14 3.33 -12.07
CA ASN A 74 7.43 2.34 -12.88
C ASN A 74 6.09 2.89 -13.37
N ILE A 75 5.66 2.43 -14.54
CA ILE A 75 4.31 2.63 -15.07
C ILE A 75 3.58 1.30 -14.98
N ILE A 76 2.52 1.25 -14.19
CA ILE A 76 1.78 0.03 -13.87
C ILE A 76 0.30 0.22 -14.25
N THR A 77 -0.15 -0.51 -15.28
CA THR A 77 -1.50 -0.34 -15.83
C THR A 77 -2.25 -1.67 -15.90
N ARG A 78 -3.31 -1.81 -15.11
CA ARG A 78 -4.28 -2.91 -15.28
C ARG A 78 -5.32 -2.53 -16.32
N THR A 79 -5.61 -3.43 -17.25
CA THR A 79 -6.63 -3.25 -18.31
C THR A 79 -7.84 -4.18 -18.17
N GLY A 80 -7.88 -4.99 -17.11
CA GLY A 80 -8.99 -5.91 -16.82
C GLY A 80 -8.51 -7.19 -16.13
N GLY A 81 -9.37 -8.22 -16.13
CA GLY A 81 -9.09 -9.54 -15.57
C GLY A 81 -10.20 -10.04 -14.65
N SER A 82 -10.33 -11.37 -14.53
CA SER A 82 -11.38 -12.03 -13.75
C SER A 82 -11.23 -11.85 -12.23
N ARG A 83 -10.02 -11.55 -11.77
CA ARG A 83 -9.67 -11.31 -10.36
C ARG A 83 -8.82 -10.06 -10.22
N GLU A 84 -8.97 -9.38 -9.10
CA GLU A 84 -8.10 -8.30 -8.67
C GLU A 84 -7.62 -8.53 -7.23
N ASP A 85 -6.37 -8.13 -6.98
CA ASP A 85 -5.92 -7.74 -5.65
C ASP A 85 -5.42 -6.29 -5.78
N HIS A 86 -4.11 -6.01 -5.75
CA HIS A 86 -3.63 -4.62 -5.76
C HIS A 86 -2.49 -4.40 -6.74
N GLY A 87 -2.31 -3.17 -7.23
CA GLY A 87 -1.19 -2.83 -8.12
C GLY A 87 0.15 -3.24 -7.53
N ILE A 88 0.39 -2.77 -6.32
CA ILE A 88 1.47 -3.26 -5.45
C ILE A 88 0.83 -3.84 -4.18
N TYR A 89 1.10 -5.12 -3.92
CA TYR A 89 0.69 -5.80 -2.71
C TYR A 89 1.91 -6.12 -1.87
N ALA A 90 1.94 -5.69 -0.61
CA ALA A 90 3.00 -5.99 0.34
C ALA A 90 2.43 -6.56 1.64
N ILE A 91 3.03 -7.64 2.13
CA ILE A 91 2.77 -8.22 3.45
C ILE A 91 4.05 -8.61 4.15
N ALA A 92 4.14 -8.40 5.47
CA ALA A 92 5.30 -8.80 6.28
C ALA A 92 6.60 -8.22 5.72
N PHE A 93 6.65 -6.89 5.62
CA PHE A 93 7.77 -6.14 5.07
C PHE A 93 8.49 -5.29 6.12
N LYS A 94 9.69 -4.83 5.77
CA LYS A 94 10.45 -3.78 6.45
C LYS A 94 11.14 -2.90 5.40
N ASP A 95 11.29 -1.59 5.61
CA ASP A 95 12.03 -0.70 4.71
C ASP A 95 11.55 -0.81 3.26
N LEU A 96 10.29 -0.42 3.01
CA LEU A 96 9.67 -0.47 1.68
C LEU A 96 9.46 0.94 1.14
N LEU A 97 10.15 1.28 0.05
CA LEU A 97 9.98 2.53 -0.67
C LEU A 97 9.13 2.30 -1.94
N ILE A 98 8.04 3.04 -2.07
CA ILE A 98 7.22 3.13 -3.29
C ILE A 98 7.23 4.60 -3.71
N TYR A 99 8.05 4.94 -4.70
CA TYR A 99 8.34 6.34 -5.05
C TYR A 99 8.13 6.67 -6.52
N ASN A 100 7.39 7.74 -6.81
CA ASN A 100 7.29 8.30 -8.16
C ASN A 100 6.91 7.25 -9.25
N ASN A 101 5.95 6.38 -8.93
CA ASN A 101 5.34 5.45 -9.88
C ASN A 101 4.00 6.01 -10.37
N THR A 102 3.57 5.57 -11.55
CA THR A 102 2.20 5.75 -12.05
C THR A 102 1.46 4.42 -11.96
N ILE A 103 0.36 4.34 -11.22
CA ILE A 103 -0.41 3.10 -11.02
C ILE A 103 -1.89 3.35 -11.35
N SER A 104 -2.47 2.53 -12.22
CA SER A 104 -3.86 2.71 -12.68
C SER A 104 -4.61 1.41 -12.97
N GLY A 105 -5.94 1.47 -12.93
CA GLY A 105 -6.82 0.39 -13.42
C GLY A 105 -7.25 -0.65 -12.38
N TRP A 106 -6.85 -0.51 -11.11
CA TRP A 106 -7.43 -1.29 -10.00
C TRP A 106 -8.64 -0.57 -9.43
N SER A 107 -9.70 -1.34 -9.14
CA SER A 107 -10.93 -0.77 -8.59
C SER A 107 -10.69 -0.21 -7.19
N PRO A 108 -11.42 0.84 -6.77
CA PRO A 108 -11.30 1.37 -5.42
C PRO A 108 -12.15 0.58 -4.42
N THR A 109 -11.95 -0.74 -4.29
CA THR A 109 -12.71 -1.62 -3.38
C THR A 109 -11.85 -2.21 -2.25
N GLY A 110 -12.35 -3.17 -1.46
CA GLY A 110 -11.47 -3.93 -0.55
C GLY A 110 -10.66 -5.02 -1.28
N ALA A 111 -11.18 -5.45 -2.43
CA ALA A 111 -10.54 -6.42 -3.31
C ALA A 111 -9.51 -5.74 -4.21
N GLY A 112 -9.78 -4.51 -4.67
CA GLY A 112 -8.92 -3.68 -5.52
C GLY A 112 -8.20 -2.54 -4.80
N GLY A 113 -7.10 -2.04 -5.38
CA GLY A 113 -6.46 -0.79 -4.99
C GLY A 113 -5.08 -0.60 -5.63
N ALA A 114 -4.57 0.62 -5.68
CA ALA A 114 -3.25 0.90 -6.25
C ALA A 114 -2.15 0.27 -5.40
N VAL A 115 -2.23 0.43 -4.08
CA VAL A 115 -1.29 -0.16 -3.13
C VAL A 115 -2.03 -0.77 -1.95
N LYS A 116 -1.64 -1.97 -1.53
CA LYS A 116 -2.03 -2.55 -0.24
C LYS A 116 -0.81 -2.95 0.55
N ALA A 117 -0.68 -2.39 1.74
CA ALA A 117 0.38 -2.69 2.68
C ALA A 117 -0.23 -3.35 3.92
N ARG A 118 0.24 -4.55 4.24
CA ARG A 118 -0.25 -5.34 5.37
C ARG A 118 0.88 -5.67 6.32
N ASN A 119 0.67 -5.51 7.63
CA ASN A 119 1.54 -6.08 8.67
C ASN A 119 3.04 -5.84 8.40
N GLY A 120 3.61 -4.68 8.79
CA GLY A 120 5.00 -4.34 8.45
C GLY A 120 5.51 -3.09 9.16
N GLU A 121 6.70 -2.63 8.78
CA GLU A 121 7.27 -1.37 9.28
C GLU A 121 8.05 -0.62 8.21
N ASP A 122 8.25 0.68 8.44
CA ASP A 122 9.13 1.55 7.66
C ASP A 122 8.73 1.61 6.17
N ILE A 123 7.47 1.94 5.89
CA ILE A 123 6.96 2.11 4.51
C ILE A 123 6.84 3.58 4.12
N ARG A 124 7.39 3.91 2.94
CA ARG A 124 7.38 5.26 2.37
C ARG A 124 6.72 5.21 1.00
N ILE A 125 5.48 5.70 0.90
CA ILE A 125 4.73 5.83 -0.36
C ILE A 125 4.73 7.31 -0.74
N LYS A 126 5.61 7.69 -1.66
CA LYS A 126 5.90 9.10 -1.92
C LYS A 126 5.83 9.49 -3.40
N LYS A 127 5.24 10.66 -3.69
CA LYS A 127 5.23 11.27 -5.03
C LYS A 127 4.69 10.39 -6.17
N ASN A 128 3.84 9.41 -5.86
CA ASN A 128 3.23 8.56 -6.88
C ASN A 128 1.99 9.23 -7.48
N ALA A 129 1.67 8.86 -8.72
CA ALA A 129 0.40 9.19 -9.36
C ALA A 129 -0.48 7.94 -9.39
N PHE A 130 -1.60 7.98 -8.68
CA PHE A 130 -2.59 6.91 -8.66
C PHE A 130 -3.85 7.31 -9.41
N LYS A 131 -4.33 6.43 -10.27
CA LYS A 131 -5.60 6.59 -10.99
C LYS A 131 -6.54 5.46 -10.61
N ASP A 132 -7.82 5.80 -10.44
CA ASP A 132 -8.94 4.91 -10.12
C ASP A 132 -9.00 4.40 -8.67
N SER A 133 -7.87 4.32 -7.96
CA SER A 133 -7.83 3.90 -6.55
C SER A 133 -6.57 4.42 -5.83
N GLY A 134 -6.45 4.17 -4.53
CA GLY A 134 -5.34 4.62 -3.70
C GLY A 134 -4.70 3.54 -2.83
N VAL A 135 -4.36 3.90 -1.60
CA VAL A 135 -3.60 3.09 -0.63
C VAL A 135 -4.51 2.48 0.43
N LEU A 136 -4.35 1.19 0.67
CA LEU A 136 -4.99 0.44 1.75
C LEU A 136 -3.94 -0.07 2.74
N LEU A 137 -4.10 0.30 4.00
CA LEU A 137 -3.22 -0.09 5.09
C LEU A 137 -3.96 -1.05 6.02
N TYR A 138 -3.39 -2.23 6.25
CA TYR A 138 -4.08 -3.30 6.96
C TYR A 138 -3.20 -3.92 8.04
N VAL A 139 -3.82 -4.33 9.15
CA VAL A 139 -3.21 -5.27 10.10
C VAL A 139 -4.18 -6.42 10.33
N TYR A 140 -3.67 -7.64 10.19
CA TYR A 140 -4.41 -8.87 10.52
C TYR A 140 -3.79 -9.54 11.74
N ASN A 141 -4.62 -9.97 12.69
CA ASN A 141 -4.22 -10.73 13.88
C ASN A 141 -3.58 -12.08 13.53
N SER A 142 -4.09 -12.71 12.45
CA SER A 142 -3.62 -14.01 12.00
C SER A 142 -2.23 -13.98 11.36
N LYS A 143 -1.62 -12.79 11.21
CA LYS A 143 -0.37 -12.57 10.48
C LYS A 143 0.66 -11.85 11.35
N HIS A 144 1.93 -12.20 11.17
CA HIS A 144 3.05 -11.52 11.80
C HIS A 144 3.80 -10.64 10.78
N PRO A 145 4.34 -9.49 11.20
CA PRO A 145 4.15 -8.86 12.52
C PRO A 145 2.71 -8.37 12.74
N LYS A 146 2.19 -8.38 13.98
CA LYS A 146 0.82 -7.91 14.30
C LYS A 146 0.73 -6.38 14.44
N TYR A 147 1.45 -5.66 13.59
CA TYR A 147 1.53 -4.21 13.64
C TYR A 147 1.75 -3.62 12.25
N LEU A 148 1.53 -2.31 12.14
CA LEU A 148 1.96 -1.48 11.03
C LEU A 148 2.55 -0.19 11.61
N LYS A 149 3.85 0.04 11.41
CA LYS A 149 4.61 1.13 12.06
C LYS A 149 5.41 1.96 11.05
N ASP A 150 5.68 3.22 11.37
CA ASP A 150 6.41 4.18 10.52
C ASP A 150 5.89 4.19 9.07
N VAL A 151 4.66 4.68 8.93
CA VAL A 151 3.98 4.78 7.64
C VAL A 151 4.04 6.22 7.17
N VAL A 152 4.69 6.46 6.04
CA VAL A 152 4.72 7.78 5.40
C VAL A 152 4.04 7.72 4.04
N ILE A 153 2.93 8.44 3.89
CA ILE A 153 2.22 8.63 2.62
C ILE A 153 2.27 10.12 2.28
N GLN A 154 3.15 10.50 1.37
CA GLN A 154 3.48 11.92 1.19
C GLN A 154 3.59 12.37 -0.27
N GLY A 155 2.96 13.49 -0.62
CA GLY A 155 3.13 14.11 -1.93
C GLY A 155 2.53 13.32 -3.10
N ASN A 156 1.64 12.36 -2.85
CA ASN A 156 1.02 11.56 -3.91
C ASN A 156 -0.19 12.30 -4.50
N THR A 157 -0.45 12.08 -5.78
CA THR A 157 -1.67 12.53 -6.46
C THR A 157 -2.56 11.34 -6.73
N MET A 158 -3.82 11.41 -6.32
CA MET A 158 -4.81 10.35 -6.50
C MET A 158 -6.03 10.91 -7.22
N THR A 159 -6.38 10.34 -8.36
CA THR A 159 -7.58 10.74 -9.11
C THR A 159 -8.52 9.55 -9.25
N ILE A 160 -9.64 9.63 -8.55
CA ILE A 160 -10.54 8.51 -8.35
C ILE A 160 -11.82 8.74 -9.14
N SER A 161 -12.26 7.75 -9.90
CA SER A 161 -13.51 7.80 -10.65
C SER A 161 -14.71 7.49 -9.73
N GLY A 162 -15.87 8.11 -10.01
CA GLY A 162 -17.10 8.01 -9.19
C GLY A 162 -17.09 8.86 -7.92
N SER A 163 -18.21 8.90 -7.18
CA SER A 163 -18.44 9.82 -6.05
C SER A 163 -18.73 9.15 -4.71
N ASN A 164 -18.67 7.82 -4.59
CA ASN A 164 -19.10 7.13 -3.38
C ASN A 164 -18.03 7.12 -2.28
N SER A 165 -18.22 7.87 -1.20
CA SER A 165 -17.28 8.04 -0.08
C SER A 165 -17.10 6.82 0.85
N ALA A 166 -17.88 5.74 0.69
CA ALA A 166 -17.92 4.64 1.64
C ALA A 166 -16.84 3.55 1.47
N VAL A 167 -16.00 3.62 0.44
CA VAL A 167 -15.17 2.47 0.03
C VAL A 167 -13.70 2.59 0.44
N LYS A 168 -13.15 1.49 0.98
CA LYS A 168 -11.82 1.41 1.63
C LYS A 168 -10.64 1.82 0.73
N ALA A 169 -10.71 1.78 -0.59
CA ALA A 169 -9.54 2.13 -1.44
C ALA A 169 -9.65 3.48 -2.16
N ARG A 170 -10.52 4.37 -1.69
CA ARG A 170 -10.76 5.67 -2.33
C ARG A 170 -9.84 6.77 -1.82
N GLY A 171 -8.53 6.55 -1.76
CA GLY A 171 -7.57 7.55 -1.30
C GLY A 171 -6.59 6.89 -0.35
N VAL A 172 -6.66 7.21 0.95
CA VAL A 172 -5.88 6.49 1.96
C VAL A 172 -6.81 5.93 3.01
N SER A 173 -6.74 4.62 3.29
CA SER A 173 -7.47 4.04 4.41
C SER A 173 -6.64 3.10 5.25
N TYR A 174 -7.08 2.93 6.49
CA TYR A 174 -6.56 1.97 7.44
C TYR A 174 -7.63 0.96 7.86
N TRP A 175 -7.30 -0.31 8.12
CA TRP A 175 -8.23 -1.28 8.70
C TRP A 175 -7.53 -2.38 9.49
N SER A 176 -8.10 -2.80 10.62
CA SER A 176 -7.64 -3.97 11.40
C SER A 176 -8.80 -4.90 11.76
N ASP A 177 -8.52 -6.20 11.92
CA ASP A 177 -9.48 -7.21 12.37
C ASP A 177 -9.51 -7.43 13.89
N PHE A 178 -8.56 -6.88 14.65
CA PHE A 178 -8.40 -7.13 16.09
C PHE A 178 -8.00 -5.89 16.87
N ASP A 179 -8.35 -5.89 18.16
CA ASP A 179 -7.98 -4.85 19.11
C ASP A 179 -6.56 -5.17 19.64
N GLY A 180 -5.76 -4.13 19.90
CA GLY A 180 -4.37 -4.31 20.35
C GLY A 180 -3.35 -4.49 19.22
N ALA A 181 -3.70 -4.10 18.00
CA ALA A 181 -2.68 -3.81 17.00
C ALA A 181 -1.79 -2.68 17.51
N GLU A 182 -0.47 -2.83 17.38
CA GLU A 182 0.49 -1.81 17.81
C GLU A 182 0.77 -0.85 16.64
N GLU A 183 -0.23 -0.12 16.16
CA GLU A 183 0.02 0.88 15.12
C GLU A 183 0.88 2.00 15.66
N LYS A 184 1.81 2.54 14.87
CA LYS A 184 2.60 3.70 15.31
C LYS A 184 3.05 4.58 14.15
N ASP A 185 3.07 5.89 14.36
CA ASP A 185 3.78 6.86 13.51
C ASP A 185 3.27 6.88 12.05
N PHE A 186 2.02 7.33 11.85
CA PHE A 186 1.42 7.48 10.51
C PHE A 186 1.45 8.94 10.06
N PHE A 187 2.19 9.25 9.01
CA PHE A 187 2.30 10.58 8.42
C PHE A 187 1.62 10.58 7.05
N ILE A 188 0.48 11.26 6.94
CA ILE A 188 -0.24 11.42 5.67
C ILE A 188 -0.24 12.90 5.34
N GLU A 189 0.67 13.31 4.45
CA GLU A 189 0.95 14.73 4.26
C GLU A 189 1.10 15.15 2.79
N TYR A 190 0.64 16.36 2.46
CA TYR A 190 0.86 16.95 1.12
C TYR A 190 0.32 16.11 -0.04
N ASN A 191 -0.68 15.26 0.19
CA ASN A 191 -1.31 14.49 -0.88
C ASN A 191 -2.44 15.30 -1.52
N VAL A 192 -2.64 15.11 -2.83
CA VAL A 192 -3.79 15.64 -3.57
C VAL A 192 -4.69 14.46 -3.93
N ILE A 193 -5.90 14.42 -3.38
CA ILE A 193 -6.85 13.31 -3.51
C ILE A 193 -8.14 13.84 -4.12
N ASN A 194 -8.29 13.69 -5.43
CA ASN A 194 -9.50 14.08 -6.16
C ASN A 194 -10.57 12.98 -6.08
N ASN A 195 -11.78 13.35 -5.65
CA ASN A 195 -12.94 12.45 -5.49
C ASN A 195 -12.69 11.25 -4.55
N GLY A 196 -11.80 11.41 -3.58
CA GLY A 196 -11.47 10.39 -2.59
C GLY A 196 -11.58 10.89 -1.15
N CYS A 197 -11.02 10.11 -0.24
CA CYS A 197 -11.02 10.36 1.19
C CYS A 197 -9.71 9.88 1.85
N ILE A 198 -9.42 10.47 3.01
CA ILE A 198 -8.51 9.89 4.01
C ILE A 198 -9.38 9.32 5.12
N LYS A 199 -9.25 8.02 5.40
CA LYS A 199 -10.10 7.31 6.36
C LYS A 199 -9.28 6.50 7.36
N LEU A 200 -9.11 7.07 8.55
CA LEU A 200 -8.44 6.48 9.71
C LEU A 200 -9.38 6.41 10.94
N ASP A 201 -10.70 6.29 10.71
CA ASP A 201 -11.75 6.31 11.74
C ASP A 201 -12.19 4.91 12.22
N PHE A 202 -11.51 3.85 11.80
CA PHE A 202 -11.89 2.50 12.18
C PHE A 202 -11.59 2.27 13.67
N ASN A 203 -12.54 1.62 14.36
CA ASN A 203 -12.59 1.49 15.82
C ASN A 203 -11.28 1.02 16.48
N LYS A 204 -10.42 0.32 15.74
CA LYS A 204 -9.30 -0.46 16.26
C LYS A 204 -7.91 0.19 16.15
N ILE A 205 -7.79 1.38 15.55
CA ILE A 205 -6.50 2.11 15.50
C ILE A 205 -6.12 2.68 16.87
N ASP A 206 -4.88 2.48 17.31
CA ASP A 206 -4.34 3.02 18.55
C ASP A 206 -3.95 4.50 18.40
N VAL A 207 -4.77 5.41 18.93
CA VAL A 207 -4.67 6.86 18.69
C VAL A 207 -3.43 7.51 19.32
N PRO A 208 -3.06 7.25 20.59
CA PRO A 208 -1.83 7.77 21.19
C PRO A 208 -0.55 7.38 20.44
N ALA A 209 -0.59 6.29 19.68
CA ALA A 209 0.53 5.80 18.91
C ALA A 209 0.61 6.40 17.49
N VAL A 210 -0.46 7.04 17.02
CA VAL A 210 -0.46 7.91 15.82
C VAL A 210 0.05 9.31 16.20
N ASN A 211 1.30 9.39 16.67
CA ASN A 211 2.04 10.66 16.84
C ASN A 211 2.44 11.30 15.50
N GLY A 212 2.10 10.65 14.38
CA GLY A 212 2.14 11.21 13.03
C GLY A 212 0.80 11.80 12.64
N ALA A 213 0.82 12.81 11.77
CA ALA A 213 -0.34 13.65 11.53
C ALA A 213 -0.88 13.54 10.12
N VAL A 214 -2.18 13.81 10.00
CA VAL A 214 -2.85 14.04 8.72
C VAL A 214 -2.80 15.54 8.46
N ARG A 215 -1.87 16.01 7.63
CA ARG A 215 -1.63 17.45 7.44
C ARG A 215 -1.49 17.88 6.00
N ASN A 216 -1.92 19.10 5.70
CA ASN A 216 -1.63 19.76 4.43
C ASN A 216 -2.03 18.93 3.19
N ASN A 217 -3.05 18.08 3.30
CA ASN A 217 -3.61 17.34 2.18
C ASN A 217 -4.73 18.16 1.54
N GLN A 218 -4.82 18.10 0.22
CA GLN A 218 -6.01 18.49 -0.51
C GLN A 218 -6.88 17.26 -0.69
N CYS A 219 -7.96 17.13 0.08
CA CYS A 219 -8.82 15.95 0.08
C CYS A 219 -10.25 16.33 0.46
N PRO A 220 -11.26 16.01 -0.37
CA PRO A 220 -12.66 16.38 -0.11
C PRO A 220 -13.25 15.81 1.18
N ILE A 221 -12.74 14.69 1.67
CA ILE A 221 -13.30 13.97 2.82
C ILE A 221 -12.17 13.42 3.69
N ILE A 222 -12.14 13.83 4.97
CA ILE A 222 -11.18 13.35 5.95
C ILE A 222 -11.95 12.85 7.18
N ASN A 223 -11.94 11.53 7.39
CA ASN A 223 -12.59 10.87 8.51
C ASN A 223 -11.53 10.23 9.39
N LEU A 224 -11.34 10.77 10.59
CA LEU A 224 -10.30 10.35 11.52
C LEU A 224 -10.91 9.96 12.86
N LYS A 225 -10.33 8.96 13.52
CA LYS A 225 -10.66 8.65 14.91
C LYS A 225 -10.26 9.84 15.79
N SER A 226 -11.09 10.13 16.80
CA SER A 226 -10.82 11.22 17.76
C SER A 226 -9.42 11.09 18.35
N GLY A 227 -8.69 12.20 18.41
CA GLY A 227 -7.32 12.31 18.93
C GLY A 227 -6.19 12.18 17.90
N ILE A 228 -6.48 11.80 16.65
CA ILE A 228 -5.51 11.92 15.56
C ILE A 228 -5.29 13.40 15.21
N THR A 229 -4.03 13.82 15.12
CA THR A 229 -3.70 15.21 14.75
C THR A 229 -4.11 15.50 13.30
N ASN A 230 -4.88 16.56 13.11
CA ASN A 230 -5.44 17.00 11.83
C ASN A 230 -5.25 18.52 11.67
N SER A 231 -4.47 18.97 10.69
CA SER A 231 -4.20 20.41 10.51
C SER A 231 -3.84 20.80 9.07
N GLY A 232 -4.27 21.96 8.60
CA GLY A 232 -3.87 22.51 7.30
C GLY A 232 -4.41 21.76 6.07
N ASN A 233 -5.30 20.78 6.26
CA ASN A 233 -5.96 20.10 5.16
C ASN A 233 -7.02 21.01 4.52
N THR A 234 -7.16 20.93 3.20
CA THR A 234 -8.15 21.66 2.41
C THR A 234 -9.01 20.69 1.62
N ASN A 235 -10.22 21.12 1.26
CA ASN A 235 -11.08 20.38 0.33
C ASN A 235 -10.70 20.69 -1.11
#